data_AF-A0A3D2JYC8-F1
#
_entry.id   AF-A0A3D2JYC8-F1
#
_cell.length_a   1.000
_cell.length_b   1.000
_cell.length_c   1.000
_cell.angle_alpha   90.00
_cell.angle_beta   90.00
_cell.angle_gamma   90.00
#
_symmetry.space_group_name_H-M   'P 1'
#
loop_
_entity.id
_entity.type
_entity.pdbx_description
1 polymer ?
#
loop_
_entity_poly.entity_id
_entity_poly.type
_entity_poly.pdbx_seq_one_letter_code
_entity_poly.pdbx_strand_id
1 'polypeptide(L)'
;MLSISVAIVAFICLYHALYVLPRSVFSAGVVVAMLCVFYFALALFSGRGIPYVKNFLAAMIFAMGVGIPVNVANSSLLITDLNEVLYAMRNTGLVDALWNLCDMIVKTLILVFLYCREVWVFGLLCMMNITAIDLWEKADAESDEALAYSHEATLTLGLVMLAGGALLFAAMRADEYSKPYFYAVMVAAALLQVMNHYRERFSMNALRILADVALLVPLPIFFVVIG
;
A
#
# COMPACT_ATOMS: atom_id res chain seq x y z
N MET A 1 -17.87 -22.14 9.39
CA MET A 1 -16.57 -22.01 10.11
C MET A 1 -15.80 -20.75 9.71
N LEU A 2 -15.70 -20.43 8.40
CA LEU A 2 -15.04 -19.20 7.93
C LEU A 2 -15.66 -17.91 8.52
N SER A 3 -16.98 -17.77 8.50
CA SER A 3 -17.67 -16.57 8.99
C SER A 3 -17.50 -16.30 10.48
N ILE A 4 -17.41 -17.36 11.30
CA ILE A 4 -17.19 -17.24 12.74
C ILE A 4 -15.75 -16.77 13.01
N SER A 5 -14.78 -17.31 12.28
CA SER A 5 -13.37 -16.93 12.40
C SER A 5 -13.17 -15.45 12.02
N VAL A 6 -13.81 -15.01 10.93
CA VAL A 6 -13.80 -13.60 10.51
C VAL A 6 -14.44 -12.71 11.58
N ALA A 7 -15.58 -13.11 12.16
CA ALA A 7 -16.24 -12.35 13.22
C ALA A 7 -15.37 -12.22 14.48
N ILE A 8 -14.68 -13.29 14.89
CA ILE A 8 -13.77 -13.28 16.03
C ILE A 8 -12.60 -12.33 15.77
N VAL A 9 -11.95 -12.44 14.60
CA VAL A 9 -10.83 -11.55 14.24
C VAL A 9 -11.30 -10.10 14.18
N ALA A 10 -12.46 -9.82 13.59
CA ALA A 10 -13.03 -8.48 13.54
C ALA A 10 -13.29 -7.92 14.94
N PHE A 11 -13.82 -8.73 15.86
CA PHE A 11 -14.04 -8.32 17.25
C PHE A 11 -12.73 -8.03 17.98
N ILE A 12 -11.72 -8.89 17.81
CA ILE A 12 -10.38 -8.68 18.39
C ILE A 12 -9.76 -7.39 17.85
N CYS A 13 -9.77 -7.18 16.53
CA CYS A 13 -9.27 -5.95 15.91
C CYS A 13 -9.99 -4.71 16.44
N LEU A 14 -11.31 -4.75 16.56
CA LEU A 14 -12.11 -3.65 17.10
C LEU A 14 -11.78 -3.36 18.56
N TYR A 15 -11.65 -4.40 19.39
CA TYR A 15 -11.26 -4.25 20.79
C TYR A 15 -9.88 -3.60 20.93
N HIS A 16 -8.89 -4.09 20.18
CA HIS A 16 -7.55 -3.52 20.20
C HIS A 16 -7.54 -2.07 19.71
N ALA A 17 -8.25 -1.77 18.63
CA ALA A 17 -8.34 -0.42 18.08
C ALA A 17 -8.93 0.58 19.08
N LEU A 18 -9.94 0.19 19.85
CA LEU A 18 -10.65 1.07 20.78
C LEU A 18 -9.97 1.20 22.16
N TYR A 19 -9.34 0.12 22.66
CA TYR A 19 -8.91 0.06 24.06
C TYR A 19 -7.40 -0.10 24.27
N VAL A 20 -6.65 -0.53 23.24
CA VAL A 20 -5.23 -0.87 23.39
C VAL A 20 -4.34 0.07 22.58
N LEU A 21 -4.78 0.51 21.41
CA LEU A 21 -3.97 1.32 20.51
C LEU A 21 -3.78 2.77 21.03
N PRO A 22 -2.58 3.36 20.85
CA PRO A 22 -2.38 4.78 21.07
C PRO A 22 -3.30 5.62 20.19
N ARG A 23 -3.76 6.77 20.71
CA ARG A 23 -4.72 7.65 20.03
C ARG A 23 -4.25 8.11 18.65
N SER A 24 -2.96 8.41 18.52
CA SER A 24 -2.34 8.77 17.24
C SER A 24 -2.48 7.66 16.19
N VAL A 25 -2.32 6.40 16.58
CA VAL A 25 -2.51 5.25 15.67
C VAL A 25 -3.98 5.11 15.29
N PHE A 26 -4.89 5.32 16.25
CA PHE A 26 -6.34 5.29 15.99
C PHE A 26 -6.76 6.38 15.00
N SER A 27 -6.35 7.63 15.20
CA SER A 27 -6.68 8.76 14.33
C SER A 27 -6.09 8.63 12.93
N ALA A 28 -4.84 8.16 12.80
CA ALA A 28 -4.26 7.80 11.51
C ALA A 28 -5.05 6.66 10.83
N GLY A 29 -5.50 5.67 11.62
CA GLY A 29 -6.38 4.59 11.15
C GLY A 29 -7.72 5.09 10.60
N VAL A 30 -8.32 6.13 11.21
CA VAL A 30 -9.53 6.78 10.68
C VAL A 30 -9.26 7.42 9.32
N VAL A 31 -8.10 8.07 9.12
CA VAL A 31 -7.72 8.61 7.80
C VAL A 31 -7.62 7.49 6.76
N VAL A 32 -6.96 6.36 7.09
CA VAL A 32 -6.87 5.21 6.18
C VAL A 32 -8.26 4.66 5.85
N ALA A 33 -9.15 4.53 6.85
CA ALA A 33 -10.53 4.07 6.63
C ALA A 33 -11.31 5.02 5.70
N MET A 34 -11.13 6.34 5.83
CA MET A 34 -11.73 7.33 4.93
C MET A 34 -11.21 7.20 3.49
N LEU A 35 -9.91 6.94 3.33
CA LEU A 35 -9.32 6.66 2.01
C LEU A 35 -9.88 5.37 1.40
N CYS A 36 -10.15 4.33 2.21
CA CYS A 36 -10.86 3.14 1.74
C CYS A 36 -12.26 3.47 1.22
N VAL A 37 -13.03 4.31 1.94
CA VAL A 37 -14.35 4.76 1.48
C VAL A 37 -14.22 5.49 0.14
N PHE A 38 -13.23 6.38 0.01
CA PHE A 38 -12.95 7.09 -1.23
C PHE A 38 -12.57 6.14 -2.38
N TYR A 39 -11.75 5.12 -2.11
CA TYR A 39 -11.42 4.08 -3.06
C TYR A 39 -12.67 3.35 -3.57
N PHE A 40 -13.57 2.91 -2.68
CA PHE A 40 -14.80 2.25 -3.08
C PHE A 40 -15.74 3.19 -3.83
N ALA A 41 -15.78 4.48 -3.49
CA ALA A 41 -16.51 5.47 -4.26
C ALA A 41 -15.95 5.60 -5.68
N LEU A 42 -14.64 5.66 -5.87
CA LEU A 42 -14.01 5.65 -7.20
C LEU A 42 -14.26 4.36 -7.97
N ALA A 43 -14.34 3.22 -7.26
CA ALA A 43 -14.65 1.93 -7.88
C ALA A 43 -16.06 1.91 -8.51
N LEU A 44 -17.03 2.64 -7.95
CA LEU A 44 -18.37 2.78 -8.53
C LEU A 44 -18.37 3.51 -9.89
N PHE A 45 -17.36 4.34 -10.15
CA PHE A 45 -17.24 5.13 -11.39
C PHE A 45 -16.16 4.63 -12.35
N SER A 46 -15.49 3.52 -12.02
CA SER A 46 -14.38 3.01 -12.82
C SER A 46 -14.88 2.32 -14.11
N GLY A 47 -14.37 2.78 -15.27
CA GLY A 47 -14.66 2.20 -16.59
C GLY A 47 -13.86 0.93 -16.92
N ARG A 48 -13.92 0.46 -18.18
CA ARG A 48 -13.27 -0.80 -18.66
C ARG A 48 -11.74 -0.75 -18.83
N GLY A 49 -11.10 0.43 -18.65
CA GLY A 49 -9.65 0.62 -18.81
C GLY A 49 -8.80 0.01 -17.69
N ILE A 50 -7.46 0.10 -17.77
CA ILE A 50 -6.59 -0.26 -16.65
C ILE A 50 -6.66 0.86 -15.62
N PRO A 51 -7.14 0.61 -14.40
CA PRO A 51 -7.45 1.68 -13.46
C PRO A 51 -6.19 2.02 -12.64
N TYR A 52 -5.14 2.55 -13.28
CA TYR A 52 -3.85 2.86 -12.63
C TYR A 52 -3.99 3.72 -11.37
N VAL A 53 -4.90 4.71 -11.39
CA VAL A 53 -5.17 5.58 -10.22
C VAL A 53 -5.79 4.78 -9.07
N LYS A 54 -6.69 3.84 -9.39
CA LYS A 54 -7.31 2.93 -8.41
C LYS A 54 -6.26 2.00 -7.81
N ASN A 55 -5.38 1.44 -8.65
CA ASN A 55 -4.32 0.52 -8.22
C ASN A 55 -3.29 1.26 -7.34
N PHE A 56 -2.93 2.49 -7.72
CA PHE A 56 -2.09 3.36 -6.90
C PHE A 56 -2.74 3.67 -5.56
N LEU A 57 -4.00 4.08 -5.54
CA LEU A 57 -4.72 4.40 -4.30
C LEU A 57 -4.83 3.17 -3.38
N ALA A 58 -5.21 2.01 -3.91
CA ALA A 58 -5.26 0.76 -3.14
C ALA A 58 -3.90 0.40 -2.53
N ALA A 59 -2.85 0.48 -3.33
CA ALA A 59 -1.51 0.15 -2.90
C ALA A 59 -0.99 1.11 -1.81
N MET A 60 -1.26 2.41 -1.94
CA MET A 60 -0.90 3.39 -0.92
C MET A 60 -1.70 3.18 0.37
N ILE A 61 -3.01 2.90 0.29
CA ILE A 61 -3.85 2.56 1.44
C ILE A 61 -3.27 1.36 2.20
N PHE A 62 -2.90 0.30 1.47
CA PHE A 62 -2.30 -0.88 2.06
C PHE A 62 -0.95 -0.57 2.71
N ALA A 63 -0.05 0.14 2.01
CA ALA A 63 1.24 0.51 2.53
C ALA A 63 1.15 1.41 3.77
N MET A 64 0.19 2.34 3.80
CA MET A 64 -0.11 3.16 4.98
C MET A 64 -0.60 2.30 6.14
N GLY A 65 -1.51 1.36 5.89
CA GLY A 65 -2.02 0.46 6.94
C GLY A 65 -0.92 -0.34 7.64
N VAL A 66 0.09 -0.80 6.89
CA VAL A 66 1.23 -1.54 7.44
C VAL A 66 2.28 -0.60 8.06
N GLY A 67 2.51 0.57 7.45
CA GLY A 67 3.60 1.49 7.85
C GLY A 67 3.26 2.43 9.01
N ILE A 68 1.99 2.81 9.19
CA ILE A 68 1.57 3.76 10.23
C ILE A 68 1.94 3.26 11.64
N PRO A 69 1.67 2.01 12.05
CA PRO A 69 2.03 1.53 13.39
C PRO A 69 3.53 1.65 13.68
N VAL A 70 4.38 1.40 12.67
CA VAL A 70 5.84 1.48 12.79
C VAL A 70 6.32 2.93 12.91
N ASN A 71 5.76 3.82 12.09
CA ASN A 71 6.19 5.23 12.05
C ASN A 71 5.62 6.06 13.21
N VAL A 72 4.38 5.78 13.64
CA VAL A 72 3.74 6.45 14.78
C VAL A 72 4.35 6.00 16.11
N ALA A 73 4.87 4.77 16.22
CA ALA A 73 5.62 4.34 17.39
C ALA A 73 6.89 5.19 17.62
N ASN A 74 7.47 5.74 16.54
CA ASN A 74 8.69 6.54 16.61
C ASN A 74 8.45 8.04 16.82
N SER A 75 7.21 8.52 16.76
CA SER A 75 6.98 9.96 16.72
C SER A 75 5.57 10.39 17.14
N SER A 76 5.51 11.52 17.86
CA SER A 76 4.32 12.28 18.25
C SER A 76 3.64 12.92 17.03
N LEU A 77 3.27 12.10 16.04
CA LEU A 77 3.29 12.49 14.63
C LEU A 77 1.98 13.11 14.10
N LEU A 78 0.93 13.16 14.91
CA LEU A 78 -0.32 13.84 14.57
C LEU A 78 -0.47 15.11 15.40
N ILE A 79 -0.31 16.26 14.73
CA ILE A 79 -0.52 17.60 15.29
C ILE A 79 -2.02 17.86 15.51
N THR A 80 -2.89 17.23 14.72
CA THR A 80 -4.35 17.33 14.79
C THR A 80 -4.92 15.94 15.05
N ASP A 81 -5.60 15.73 16.17
CA ASP A 81 -6.12 14.42 16.60
C ASP A 81 -7.65 14.35 16.43
N LEU A 82 -8.23 13.14 16.34
CA LEU A 82 -9.68 12.96 16.18
C LEU A 82 -10.49 13.67 17.27
N ASN A 83 -9.88 13.87 18.45
CA ASN A 83 -10.51 14.55 19.56
C ASN A 83 -10.80 16.04 19.27
N GLU A 84 -9.98 16.70 18.45
CA GLU A 84 -10.22 18.09 18.03
C GLU A 84 -11.39 18.20 17.04
N VAL A 85 -11.57 17.18 16.21
CA VAL A 85 -12.75 17.05 15.33
C VAL A 85 -14.01 16.83 16.17
N LEU A 86 -13.96 15.90 17.13
CA LEU A 86 -15.08 15.61 18.03
C LEU A 86 -15.43 16.81 18.93
N TYR A 87 -14.44 17.56 19.37
CA TYR A 87 -14.64 18.78 20.14
C TYR A 87 -15.33 19.88 19.32
N ALA A 88 -14.89 20.11 18.09
CA ALA A 88 -15.51 21.09 17.18
C ALA A 88 -16.96 20.69 16.82
N MET A 89 -17.20 19.40 16.56
CA MET A 89 -18.56 18.84 16.33
C MET A 89 -19.52 19.19 17.46
N ARG A 90 -19.05 19.13 18.70
CA ARG A 90 -19.89 19.33 19.89
C ARG A 90 -20.07 20.79 20.27
N ASN A 91 -19.09 21.65 20.00
CA ASN A 91 -19.02 22.99 20.60
C ASN A 91 -19.05 24.16 19.62
N THR A 92 -18.57 24.01 18.38
CA THR A 92 -18.41 25.15 17.45
C THR A 92 -19.23 25.01 16.16
N GLY A 93 -19.53 23.78 15.74
CA GLY A 93 -20.46 23.48 14.65
C GLY A 93 -19.89 22.53 13.60
N LEU A 94 -20.73 22.14 12.63
CA LEU A 94 -20.38 21.17 11.59
C LEU A 94 -19.27 21.64 10.64
N VAL A 95 -19.23 22.95 10.33
CA VAL A 95 -18.25 23.50 9.39
C VAL A 95 -16.83 23.41 9.95
N ASP A 96 -16.65 23.77 11.23
CA ASP A 96 -15.35 23.70 11.91
C ASP A 96 -14.89 22.26 12.11
N ALA A 97 -15.81 21.36 12.43
CA ALA A 97 -15.52 19.93 12.50
C ALA A 97 -15.02 19.39 11.16
N LEU A 98 -15.66 19.77 10.06
CA LEU A 98 -15.28 19.34 8.72
C LEU A 98 -13.94 19.94 8.30
N TRP A 99 -13.66 21.19 8.71
CA TRP A 99 -12.35 21.81 8.52
C TRP A 99 -11.24 21.07 9.27
N ASN A 100 -11.45 20.74 10.55
CA ASN A 100 -10.49 19.99 11.36
C ASN A 100 -10.27 18.57 10.81
N LEU A 101 -11.33 17.94 10.29
CA LEU A 101 -11.23 16.63 9.64
C LEU A 101 -10.39 16.71 8.35
N CYS A 102 -10.62 17.72 7.52
CA CYS A 102 -9.81 17.96 6.32
C CYS A 102 -8.34 18.23 6.68
N ASP A 103 -8.09 19.05 7.70
CA ASP A 103 -6.73 19.35 8.17
C ASP A 103 -6.01 18.08 8.68
N MET A 104 -6.71 17.22 9.44
CA MET A 104 -6.19 15.93 9.89
C MET A 104 -5.81 15.03 8.71
N ILE A 105 -6.68 14.91 7.70
CA ILE A 105 -6.41 14.10 6.50
C ILE A 105 -5.20 14.65 5.75
N VAL A 106 -5.18 15.95 5.47
CA VAL A 106 -4.10 16.60 4.70
C VAL A 106 -2.76 16.47 5.42
N LYS A 107 -2.69 16.74 6.72
CA LYS A 107 -1.45 16.59 7.50
C LYS A 107 -0.97 15.15 7.54
N THR A 108 -1.87 14.19 7.72
CA THR A 108 -1.53 12.75 7.69
C THR A 108 -0.97 12.35 6.33
N LEU A 109 -1.59 12.81 5.24
CA LEU A 109 -1.12 12.55 3.89
C LEU A 109 0.24 13.20 3.64
N ILE A 110 0.41 14.49 3.95
CA ILE A 110 1.70 15.21 3.81
C ILE A 110 2.79 14.48 4.58
N LEU A 111 2.49 14.06 5.80
CA LEU A 111 3.42 13.35 6.65
C LEU A 111 3.87 12.02 6.02
N VAL A 112 2.91 11.16 5.69
CA VAL A 112 3.20 9.87 5.05
C VAL A 112 3.97 10.12 3.74
N PHE A 113 3.51 11.08 2.95
CA PHE A 113 4.05 11.30 1.61
C PHE A 113 5.39 12.03 1.59
N LEU A 114 5.75 12.84 2.59
CA LEU A 114 7.02 13.58 2.58
C LEU A 114 8.06 12.98 3.53
N TYR A 115 7.62 12.34 4.61
CA TYR A 115 8.52 11.89 5.68
C TYR A 115 8.71 10.37 5.71
N CYS A 116 7.74 9.57 5.23
CA CYS A 116 7.81 8.10 5.28
C CYS A 116 8.18 7.51 3.91
N ARG A 117 9.48 7.50 3.59
CA ARG A 117 9.99 7.04 2.28
C ARG A 117 9.73 5.54 2.05
N GLU A 118 9.78 4.76 3.12
CA GLU A 118 9.51 3.34 3.15
C GLU A 118 8.04 3.04 2.80
N VAL A 119 7.11 3.89 3.24
CA VAL A 119 5.68 3.71 2.89
C VAL A 119 5.48 3.93 1.39
N TRP A 120 6.17 4.90 0.81
CA TRP A 120 6.13 5.15 -0.63
C TRP A 120 6.71 4.03 -1.47
N VAL A 121 7.94 3.61 -1.16
CA VAL A 121 8.64 2.60 -1.95
C VAL A 121 7.90 1.26 -1.87
N PHE A 122 7.35 0.93 -0.70
CA PHE A 122 6.49 -0.23 -0.53
C PHE A 122 5.16 -0.07 -1.26
N GLY A 123 4.53 1.10 -1.19
CA GLY A 123 3.30 1.41 -1.93
C GLY A 123 3.47 1.28 -3.44
N LEU A 124 4.59 1.72 -4.00
CA LEU A 124 4.90 1.54 -5.42
C LEU A 124 5.12 0.06 -5.78
N LEU A 125 5.76 -0.71 -4.90
CA LEU A 125 5.88 -2.16 -5.08
C LEU A 125 4.50 -2.86 -5.09
N CYS A 126 3.63 -2.52 -4.14
CA CYS A 126 2.26 -3.03 -4.10
C CYS A 126 1.45 -2.60 -5.33
N MET A 127 1.63 -1.36 -5.81
CA MET A 127 0.99 -0.89 -7.05
C MET A 127 1.45 -1.73 -8.25
N MET A 128 2.75 -2.02 -8.36
CA MET A 128 3.28 -2.86 -9.42
C MET A 128 2.75 -4.30 -9.34
N ASN A 129 2.60 -4.88 -8.15
CA ASN A 129 1.96 -6.19 -7.99
C ASN A 129 0.51 -6.17 -8.54
N ILE A 130 -0.34 -5.25 -8.07
CA ILE A 130 -1.75 -5.20 -8.49
C ILE A 130 -1.83 -4.95 -10.01
N THR A 131 -0.99 -4.04 -10.51
CA THR A 131 -0.94 -3.68 -11.94
C THR A 131 -0.41 -4.84 -12.78
N ALA A 132 0.51 -5.66 -12.27
CA ALA A 132 0.99 -6.85 -12.96
C ALA A 132 -0.16 -7.84 -13.20
N ILE A 133 -0.96 -8.10 -12.17
CA ILE A 133 -2.12 -8.99 -12.27
C ILE A 133 -3.13 -8.46 -13.29
N ASP A 134 -3.48 -7.17 -13.22
CA ASP A 134 -4.40 -6.53 -14.18
C ASP A 134 -3.87 -6.62 -15.63
N LEU A 135 -2.57 -6.41 -15.83
CA LEU A 135 -1.94 -6.47 -17.15
C LEU A 135 -1.90 -7.91 -17.69
N TRP A 136 -1.61 -8.90 -16.84
CA TRP A 136 -1.63 -10.31 -17.23
C TRP A 136 -3.04 -10.78 -17.58
N GLU A 137 -4.05 -10.40 -16.81
CA GLU A 137 -5.44 -10.74 -17.10
C GLU A 137 -5.92 -10.15 -18.43
N LYS A 138 -5.51 -8.92 -18.75
CA LYS A 138 -5.84 -8.30 -20.03
C LYS A 138 -5.06 -8.89 -21.19
N ALA A 139 -3.78 -9.20 -21.00
CA ALA A 139 -2.97 -9.84 -22.03
C ALA A 139 -3.47 -11.26 -22.35
N ASP A 140 -4.02 -12.00 -21.38
CA ASP A 140 -4.62 -13.33 -21.59
C ASP A 140 -5.99 -13.25 -22.30
N ALA A 141 -6.75 -12.17 -22.06
CA ALA A 141 -8.05 -11.95 -22.68
C ALA A 141 -7.99 -11.33 -24.09
N GLU A 142 -6.89 -10.67 -24.44
CA GLU A 142 -6.71 -9.95 -25.70
C GLU A 142 -6.10 -10.86 -26.78
N SER A 143 -6.63 -10.81 -28.00
CA SER A 143 -6.10 -11.60 -29.13
C SER A 143 -5.03 -10.87 -29.94
N ASP A 144 -4.86 -9.56 -29.73
CA ASP A 144 -3.86 -8.72 -30.40
C ASP A 144 -2.50 -8.80 -29.69
N GLU A 145 -1.54 -9.48 -30.33
CA GLU A 145 -0.17 -9.64 -29.85
C GLU A 145 0.55 -8.29 -29.62
N ALA A 146 0.24 -7.25 -30.40
CA ALA A 146 0.89 -5.96 -30.25
C ALA A 146 0.47 -5.25 -28.95
N LEU A 147 -0.80 -5.38 -28.58
CA LEU A 147 -1.31 -4.84 -27.32
C LEU A 147 -0.75 -5.61 -26.12
N ALA A 148 -0.70 -6.95 -26.21
CA ALA A 148 -0.11 -7.79 -25.17
C ALA A 148 1.38 -7.48 -24.93
N TYR A 149 2.14 -7.20 -25.98
CA TYR A 149 3.53 -6.75 -25.87
C TYR A 149 3.65 -5.37 -25.21
N SER A 150 2.75 -4.44 -25.54
CA SER A 150 2.74 -3.10 -24.91
C SER A 150 2.49 -3.17 -23.40
N HIS A 151 1.64 -4.10 -22.96
CA HIS A 151 1.36 -4.37 -21.56
C HIS A 151 2.59 -4.92 -20.82
N GLU A 152 3.30 -5.86 -21.46
CA GLU A 152 4.54 -6.42 -20.91
C GLU A 152 5.67 -5.39 -20.78
N ALA A 153 5.84 -4.54 -21.80
CA ALA A 153 6.84 -3.48 -21.81
C ALA A 153 6.57 -2.43 -20.72
N THR A 154 5.30 -2.05 -20.54
CA THR A 154 4.89 -1.09 -19.50
C THR A 154 5.20 -1.61 -18.10
N LEU A 155 4.88 -2.89 -17.83
CA LEU A 155 5.19 -3.52 -16.55
C LEU A 155 6.70 -3.61 -16.31
N THR A 156 7.44 -4.04 -17.34
CA THR A 156 8.91 -4.18 -17.26
C THR A 156 9.57 -2.85 -16.94
N LEU A 157 9.16 -1.77 -17.60
CA LEU A 157 9.68 -0.43 -17.36
C LEU A 157 9.41 0.01 -15.91
N GLY A 158 8.19 -0.21 -15.41
CA GLY A 158 7.83 0.12 -14.03
C GLY A 158 8.67 -0.65 -12.99
N LEU A 159 8.85 -1.96 -13.19
CA LEU A 159 9.64 -2.81 -12.30
C LEU A 159 11.13 -2.46 -12.32
N VAL A 160 11.70 -2.15 -13.48
CA VAL A 160 13.09 -1.71 -13.62
C VAL A 160 13.31 -0.37 -12.93
N MET A 161 12.40 0.60 -13.11
CA MET A 161 12.46 1.88 -12.42
C MET A 161 12.37 1.71 -10.91
N LEU A 162 11.49 0.84 -10.42
CA LEU A 162 11.34 0.57 -9.00
C LEU A 162 12.59 -0.09 -8.41
N ALA A 163 13.12 -1.12 -9.07
CA ALA A 163 14.34 -1.81 -8.63
C ALA A 163 15.56 -0.88 -8.64
N GLY A 164 15.76 -0.11 -9.72
CA GLY A 164 16.83 0.86 -9.83
C GLY A 164 16.70 2.00 -8.81
N GLY A 165 15.48 2.51 -8.60
CA GLY A 165 15.18 3.53 -7.60
C GLY A 165 15.46 3.03 -6.17
N ALA A 166 15.03 1.81 -5.84
CA ALA A 166 15.30 1.18 -4.55
C ALA A 166 16.80 1.01 -4.31
N LEU A 167 17.56 0.59 -5.33
CA LEU A 167 19.02 0.47 -5.24
C LEU A 167 19.70 1.83 -5.04
N LEU A 168 19.28 2.87 -5.76
CA LEU A 168 19.78 4.24 -5.57
C LEU A 168 19.50 4.77 -4.17
N PHE A 169 18.30 4.53 -3.64
CA PHE A 169 17.97 4.89 -2.26
C PHE A 169 18.83 4.13 -1.25
N ALA A 170 19.03 2.82 -1.45
CA ALA A 170 19.90 2.00 -0.61
C ALA A 170 21.35 2.52 -0.59
N ALA A 171 21.87 2.95 -1.75
CA ALA A 171 23.24 3.41 -1.91
C ALA A 171 23.48 4.83 -1.37
N MET A 172 22.55 5.77 -1.63
CA MET A 172 22.78 7.19 -1.40
C MET A 172 22.15 7.74 -0.12
N ARG A 173 21.12 7.07 0.42
CA ARG A 173 20.22 7.72 1.39
C ARG A 173 19.72 6.82 2.51
N ALA A 174 20.06 5.53 2.48
CA ALA A 174 19.66 4.56 3.50
C ALA A 174 20.77 4.34 4.53
N ASP A 175 20.41 4.43 5.80
CA ASP A 175 21.25 4.00 6.91
C ASP A 175 21.39 2.47 6.92
N GLU A 176 22.36 1.94 7.67
CA GLU A 176 22.66 0.49 7.71
C GLU A 176 21.43 -0.37 8.06
N TYR A 177 20.52 0.15 8.87
CA TYR A 177 19.28 -0.53 9.25
C TYR A 177 18.19 -0.50 8.17
N SER A 178 18.19 0.50 7.30
CA SER A 178 17.16 0.64 6.24
C SER A 178 17.58 0.00 4.92
N LYS A 179 18.87 -0.26 4.71
CA LYS A 179 19.38 -0.94 3.49
C LYS A 179 18.71 -2.30 3.22
N PRO A 180 18.56 -3.21 4.21
CA PRO A 180 17.90 -4.50 3.99
C PRO A 180 16.48 -4.36 3.44
N TYR A 181 15.74 -3.34 3.89
CA TYR A 181 14.40 -3.04 3.38
C TYR A 181 14.41 -2.68 1.88
N PHE A 182 15.32 -1.82 1.44
CA PHE A 182 15.40 -1.44 0.02
C PHE A 182 15.88 -2.61 -0.86
N TYR A 183 16.80 -3.44 -0.38
CA TYR A 183 17.20 -4.66 -1.09
C TYR A 183 16.05 -5.66 -1.20
N ALA A 184 15.26 -5.82 -0.15
CA ALA A 184 14.07 -6.65 -0.16
C ALA A 184 13.04 -6.17 -1.21
N VAL A 185 12.79 -4.86 -1.32
CA VAL A 185 11.93 -4.30 -2.37
C VAL A 185 12.49 -4.57 -3.77
N MET A 186 13.80 -4.39 -3.95
CA MET A 186 14.47 -4.67 -5.22
C MET A 186 14.32 -6.15 -5.62
N VAL A 187 14.50 -7.08 -4.67
CA VAL A 187 14.33 -8.52 -4.92
C VAL A 187 12.88 -8.84 -5.27
N ALA A 188 11.90 -8.28 -4.56
CA ALA A 188 10.48 -8.47 -4.88
C ALA A 188 10.14 -7.96 -6.30
N ALA A 189 10.64 -6.78 -6.69
CA ALA A 189 10.47 -6.25 -8.04
C ALA A 189 11.14 -7.15 -9.10
N ALA A 190 12.33 -7.68 -8.82
CA ALA A 190 13.01 -8.62 -9.71
C ALA A 190 12.24 -9.94 -9.87
N LEU A 191 11.63 -10.45 -8.79
CA LEU A 191 10.79 -11.65 -8.86
C LEU A 191 9.54 -11.41 -9.70
N LEU A 192 8.87 -10.27 -9.54
CA LEU A 192 7.76 -9.89 -10.41
C LEU A 192 8.19 -9.80 -11.89
N GLN A 193 9.41 -9.34 -12.17
CA GLN A 193 9.95 -9.29 -13.53
C GLN A 193 10.19 -10.70 -14.10
N VAL A 194 10.76 -11.60 -13.30
CA VAL A 194 10.96 -13.01 -13.68
C VAL A 194 9.62 -13.67 -13.96
N MET A 195 8.61 -13.42 -13.12
CA MET A 195 7.26 -13.93 -13.34
C MET A 195 6.63 -13.37 -14.63
N ASN A 196 6.80 -12.07 -14.89
CA ASN A 196 6.30 -11.46 -16.12
C ASN A 196 6.91 -12.12 -17.36
N HIS A 197 8.21 -12.39 -17.35
CA HIS A 197 8.91 -13.04 -18.45
C HIS A 197 8.50 -14.52 -18.66
N TYR A 198 8.21 -15.24 -17.57
CA TYR A 198 7.80 -16.65 -17.63
C TYR A 198 6.29 -16.85 -17.47
N ARG A 199 5.47 -15.81 -17.69
CA ARG A 199 4.03 -15.83 -17.39
C ARG A 199 3.28 -16.95 -18.10
N GLU A 200 3.67 -17.29 -19.33
CA GLU A 200 3.04 -18.34 -20.15
C GLU A 200 3.19 -19.75 -19.55
N ARG A 201 4.13 -19.94 -18.62
CA ARG A 201 4.34 -21.25 -17.96
C ARG A 201 3.40 -21.47 -16.78
N PHE A 202 2.68 -20.45 -16.36
CA PHE A 202 1.83 -20.48 -15.18
C PHE A 202 0.38 -20.21 -15.55
N SER A 203 -0.55 -20.80 -14.80
CA SER A 203 -1.96 -20.43 -14.91
C SER A 203 -2.20 -19.05 -14.28
N MET A 204 -3.23 -18.34 -14.74
CA MET A 204 -3.60 -17.05 -14.17
C MET A 204 -3.85 -17.09 -12.65
N ASN A 205 -4.41 -18.18 -12.14
CA ASN A 205 -4.57 -18.36 -10.69
C ASN A 205 -3.23 -18.50 -9.96
N ALA A 206 -2.26 -19.21 -10.55
CA ALA A 206 -0.93 -19.34 -9.97
C ALA A 206 -0.17 -18.00 -10.00
N LEU A 207 -0.29 -17.23 -11.07
CA LEU A 207 0.32 -15.90 -11.20
C LEU A 207 -0.16 -14.93 -10.11
N ARG A 208 -1.47 -14.90 -9.82
CA ARG A 208 -2.04 -14.09 -8.73
C ARG A 208 -1.41 -14.42 -7.38
N ILE A 209 -1.37 -15.72 -7.03
CA ILE A 209 -0.78 -16.17 -5.76
C ILE A 209 0.71 -15.85 -5.70
N LEU A 210 1.45 -16.12 -6.78
CA LEU A 210 2.89 -15.95 -6.81
C LEU A 210 3.28 -14.46 -6.74
N ALA A 211 2.45 -13.55 -7.27
CA ALA A 211 2.65 -12.12 -7.18
C ALA A 211 2.53 -11.65 -5.72
N ASP A 212 1.49 -12.10 -5.01
CA ASP A 212 1.32 -11.81 -3.58
C ASP A 212 2.46 -12.38 -2.73
N VAL A 213 2.90 -13.60 -3.04
CA VAL A 213 4.06 -14.21 -2.38
C VAL A 213 5.33 -13.41 -2.63
N ALA A 214 5.53 -12.81 -3.81
CA ALA A 214 6.68 -11.96 -4.09
C ALA A 214 6.76 -10.74 -3.14
N LEU A 215 5.62 -10.21 -2.66
CA LEU A 215 5.58 -9.15 -1.66
C LEU A 215 5.98 -9.62 -0.25
N LEU A 216 5.95 -10.92 0.01
CA LEU A 216 6.34 -11.52 1.30
C LEU A 216 7.83 -11.93 1.35
N VAL A 217 8.51 -12.01 0.20
CA VAL A 217 9.95 -12.31 0.12
C VAL A 217 10.85 -11.38 0.95
N PRO A 218 10.51 -10.10 1.16
CA PRO A 218 11.16 -9.26 2.17
C PRO A 218 11.29 -9.87 3.57
N LEU A 219 10.32 -10.66 4.03
CA LEU A 219 10.28 -11.19 5.41
C LEU A 219 11.42 -12.18 5.68
N PRO A 220 11.61 -13.26 4.89
CA PRO A 220 12.74 -14.17 5.08
C PRO A 220 14.11 -13.47 5.01
N ILE A 221 14.29 -12.53 4.08
CA ILE A 221 15.55 -11.80 3.93
C ILE A 221 15.82 -10.98 5.19
N PHE A 222 14.81 -10.32 5.73
CA PHE A 222 14.93 -9.59 7.00
C PHE A 222 15.35 -10.51 8.15
N PHE A 223 14.70 -11.68 8.29
CA PHE A 223 15.06 -12.64 9.35
C PHE A 223 16.45 -13.25 9.19
N VAL A 224 16.95 -13.44 7.97
CA VAL A 224 18.28 -14.01 7.72
C VAL A 224 19.40 -12.97 7.84
N VAL A 225 19.13 -11.72 7.48
CA VAL A 225 20.14 -10.65 7.46
C VAL A 225 20.28 -9.95 8.82
N ILE A 226 19.21 -9.88 9.61
CA ILE A 226 19.18 -9.18 10.92
C ILE A 226 19.09 -10.17 12.10
N GLY A 227 18.65 -11.41 11.87
CA GLY A 227 18.55 -12.46 12.89
C GLY A 227 19.87 -13.10 13.26
#